data_AF-R6ITE1-F1
#
_entry.id   AF-R6ITE1-F1
#
_cell.length_a   1.000
_cell.length_b   1.000
_cell.length_c   1.000
_cell.angle_alpha   90.00
_cell.angle_beta   90.00
_cell.angle_gamma   90.00
#
_symmetry.space_group_name_H-M   'P 1'
#
loop_
_entity.id
_entity.type
_entity.pdbx_description
1 polymer ?
#
loop_
_entity_poly.entity_id
_entity_poly.type
_entity_poly.pdbx_seq_one_letter_code
_entity_poly.pdbx_strand_id
1 'polypeptide(L)'
;MVGAPVVYIHIPQGAPLETEACRLSIARARAFFDRVFPDYAYTCFFSESWLLFSGNKDFMRPGCNILQFAALFHPVCDLPFPAQTMERVFGAKCRRTEDYPAETDLQRRLKAYLLAGGQPGMGVGYIER
;
A
#
# COMPACT_ATOMS: atom_id res chain seq x y z
N MET A 1 -18.12 -15.23 3.89
CA MET A 1 -19.12 -14.59 4.80
C MET A 1 -19.14 -13.10 4.53
N VAL A 2 -20.28 -12.56 4.13
CA VAL A 2 -20.49 -11.10 4.09
C VAL A 2 -20.80 -10.66 5.53
N GLY A 3 -20.08 -9.68 6.07
CA GLY A 3 -20.32 -9.13 7.42
C GLY A 3 -19.41 -9.62 8.54
N ALA A 4 -18.34 -10.38 8.26
CA ALA A 4 -17.34 -10.67 9.29
C ALA A 4 -16.57 -9.39 9.67
N PRO A 5 -16.39 -9.10 10.98
CA PRO A 5 -15.64 -7.92 11.41
C PRO A 5 -14.17 -8.00 10.98
N VAL A 6 -13.62 -6.85 10.60
CA VAL A 6 -12.24 -6.68 10.16
C VAL A 6 -11.69 -5.38 10.72
N VAL A 7 -10.38 -5.31 10.93
CA VAL A 7 -9.72 -4.06 11.32
C VAL A 7 -9.07 -3.44 10.09
N TYR A 8 -9.50 -2.22 9.72
CA TYR A 8 -8.94 -1.52 8.57
C TYR A 8 -7.62 -0.82 8.96
N ILE A 9 -6.51 -1.27 8.37
CA ILE A 9 -5.22 -0.58 8.39
C ILE A 9 -5.25 0.62 7.42
N HIS A 10 -5.04 1.82 7.97
CA HIS A 10 -4.75 3.03 7.20
C HIS A 10 -3.28 3.44 7.32
N ILE A 11 -2.71 3.94 6.22
CA ILE A 11 -1.31 4.37 6.14
C ILE A 11 -1.25 5.89 6.00
N PRO A 12 -1.04 6.64 7.10
CA PRO A 12 -0.85 8.09 7.03
C PRO A 12 0.51 8.44 6.42
N GLN A 13 0.60 9.63 5.82
CA GLN A 13 1.86 10.17 5.35
C GLN A 13 2.71 10.65 6.54
N GLY A 14 4.02 10.41 6.51
CA GLY A 14 4.94 11.06 7.45
C GLY A 14 6.23 10.29 7.71
N ALA A 15 6.13 9.00 7.99
CA ALA A 15 7.29 8.16 8.32
C ALA A 15 7.56 7.10 7.23
N PRO A 16 8.82 6.67 7.05
CA PRO A 16 9.13 5.52 6.21
C PRO A 16 8.40 4.26 6.71
N LEU A 17 7.98 3.41 5.77
CA LEU A 17 7.36 2.11 6.04
C LEU A 17 8.40 1.06 6.45
N GLU A 18 9.20 1.35 7.48
CA GLU A 18 10.17 0.40 8.00
C GLU A 18 9.46 -0.89 8.43
N THR A 19 9.90 -2.04 7.91
CA THR A 19 9.22 -3.34 8.07
C THR A 19 8.96 -3.67 9.53
N GLU A 20 9.92 -3.41 10.41
CA GLU A 20 9.79 -3.70 11.84
C GLU A 20 8.80 -2.75 12.54
N ALA A 21 8.76 -1.47 12.14
CA ALA A 21 7.77 -0.52 12.67
C ALA A 21 6.35 -0.91 12.26
N CYS A 22 6.17 -1.37 11.01
CA CYS A 22 4.88 -1.89 10.53
C CYS A 22 4.44 -3.13 11.33
N ARG A 23 5.33 -4.11 11.50
CA ARG A 23 5.06 -5.33 12.30
C ARG A 23 4.70 -5.00 13.74
N LEU A 24 5.44 -4.10 14.37
CA LEU A 24 5.18 -3.65 15.73
C LEU A 24 3.83 -2.93 15.85
N SER A 25 3.46 -2.11 14.87
CA SER A 25 2.15 -1.45 14.82
C SER A 25 1.01 -2.46 14.75
N ILE A 26 1.13 -3.49 13.89
CA ILE A 26 0.15 -4.57 13.77
C ILE A 26 0.05 -5.38 15.07
N ALA A 27 1.18 -5.73 15.70
CA ALA A 27 1.19 -6.45 16.98
C ALA A 27 0.53 -5.64 18.11
N ARG A 28 0.79 -4.33 18.17
CA ARG A 28 0.14 -3.42 19.12
C ARG A 28 -1.37 -3.33 18.88
N ALA A 29 -1.79 -3.30 17.61
CA ALA A 29 -3.21 -3.32 17.27
C ALA A 29 -3.89 -4.59 17.76
N ARG A 30 -3.27 -5.78 17.57
CA ARG A 30 -3.81 -7.05 18.10
C ARG A 30 -4.04 -6.97 19.61
N ALA A 31 -2.99 -6.62 20.36
CA ALA A 31 -3.07 -6.49 21.81
C ALA A 31 -4.10 -5.43 22.27
N PHE A 32 -4.25 -4.35 21.52
CA PHE A 32 -5.25 -3.31 21.81
C PHE A 32 -6.67 -3.83 21.64
N PHE A 33 -7.00 -4.45 20.50
CA PHE A 33 -8.34 -4.98 20.26
C PHE A 33 -8.68 -6.13 21.22
N ASP A 34 -7.74 -7.02 21.49
CA ASP A 34 -7.95 -8.12 22.44
C ASP A 34 -8.28 -7.61 23.85
N ARG A 35 -7.68 -6.49 24.27
CA ARG A 35 -7.87 -5.92 25.60
C ARG A 35 -9.07 -4.99 25.71
N VAL A 36 -9.27 -4.11 24.71
CA VAL A 36 -10.24 -3.00 24.79
C VAL A 36 -11.57 -3.37 24.15
N PHE A 37 -11.56 -4.26 23.15
CA PHE A 37 -12.74 -4.70 22.43
C PHE A 37 -12.78 -6.24 22.34
N PRO A 38 -12.76 -6.97 23.47
CA PRO A 38 -12.64 -8.43 23.48
C PRO A 38 -13.78 -9.13 22.72
N ASP A 39 -14.97 -8.54 22.69
CA ASP A 39 -16.13 -9.08 21.98
C ASP A 39 -16.10 -8.78 20.46
N TYR A 40 -15.18 -7.91 20.01
CA TYR A 40 -14.98 -7.63 18.60
C TYR A 40 -14.16 -8.77 17.96
N ALA A 41 -14.85 -9.82 17.56
CA ALA A 41 -14.26 -11.04 16.98
C ALA A 41 -13.77 -10.85 15.54
N TYR A 42 -12.93 -9.83 15.29
CA TYR A 42 -12.37 -9.59 13.97
C TYR A 42 -11.53 -10.76 13.49
N THR A 43 -11.58 -10.99 12.18
CA THR A 43 -10.99 -12.17 11.53
C THR A 43 -9.64 -11.87 10.89
N CYS A 44 -9.44 -10.63 10.43
CA CYS A 44 -8.20 -10.19 9.82
C CYS A 44 -8.04 -8.67 9.92
N PHE A 45 -6.82 -8.23 9.64
CA PHE A 45 -6.55 -6.85 9.25
C PHE A 45 -6.71 -6.72 7.74
N PHE A 46 -7.34 -5.64 7.29
CA PHE A 46 -7.61 -5.37 5.88
C PHE A 46 -7.00 -4.04 5.47
N SER A 47 -6.56 -3.92 4.22
CA SER A 47 -6.22 -2.62 3.64
C SER A 47 -6.45 -2.58 2.13
N GLU A 48 -6.82 -1.41 1.63
CA GLU A 48 -6.84 -1.05 0.22
C GLU A 48 -5.90 0.16 0.03
N SER A 49 -4.85 -0.01 -0.76
CA SER A 49 -3.86 1.05 -0.97
C SER A 49 -3.09 0.86 -2.27
N TRP A 50 -2.67 1.97 -2.87
CA TRP A 50 -1.72 1.96 -3.98
C TRP A 50 -0.40 1.25 -3.64
N LEU A 51 -0.02 1.26 -2.35
CA LEU A 51 1.16 0.58 -1.82
C LEU A 51 1.09 -0.94 -2.01
N LEU A 52 -0.12 -1.52 -2.08
CA LEU A 52 -0.36 -2.95 -2.19
C LEU A 52 -0.53 -3.43 -3.64
N PHE A 53 -0.52 -2.52 -4.62
CA PHE A 53 -0.70 -2.88 -6.03
C PHE A 53 0.41 -3.84 -6.48
N SER A 54 0.05 -5.02 -6.99
CA SER A 54 1.04 -6.07 -7.28
C SER A 54 2.03 -5.67 -8.38
N GLY A 55 1.60 -4.81 -9.32
CA GLY A 55 2.43 -4.26 -10.39
C GLY A 55 3.50 -3.27 -9.90
N ASN A 56 3.51 -2.88 -8.62
CA ASN A 56 4.59 -2.07 -8.05
C ASN A 56 5.97 -2.73 -8.21
N LYS A 57 6.03 -4.06 -8.18
CA LYS A 57 7.27 -4.84 -8.38
C LYS A 57 7.89 -4.65 -9.76
N ASP A 58 7.11 -4.23 -10.76
CA ASP A 58 7.54 -4.13 -12.15
C ASP A 58 8.40 -2.87 -12.39
N PHE A 59 8.34 -1.89 -11.49
CA PHE A 59 9.12 -0.65 -11.61
C PHE A 59 9.92 -0.28 -10.36
N MET A 60 9.43 -0.62 -9.16
CA MET A 60 10.12 -0.28 -7.92
C MET A 60 11.40 -1.09 -7.72
N ARG A 61 12.35 -0.52 -6.97
CA ARG A 61 13.58 -1.21 -6.60
C ARG A 61 13.26 -2.42 -5.69
N PRO A 62 13.82 -3.61 -5.95
CA PRO A 62 13.70 -4.74 -5.03
C PRO A 62 14.13 -4.38 -3.62
N GLY A 63 13.36 -4.82 -2.62
CA GLY A 63 13.66 -4.57 -1.21
C GLY A 63 13.35 -3.16 -0.72
N CYS A 64 12.75 -2.27 -1.51
CA CYS A 64 12.28 -0.99 -0.97
C CYS A 64 11.15 -1.19 0.06
N ASN A 65 10.99 -0.23 0.97
CA ASN A 65 10.04 -0.32 2.08
C ASN A 65 8.59 -0.56 1.63
N ILE A 66 8.18 -0.03 0.47
CA ILE A 66 6.83 -0.26 -0.09
C ILE A 66 6.62 -1.73 -0.44
N LEU A 67 7.57 -2.36 -1.14
CA LEU A 67 7.45 -3.77 -1.50
C LEU A 67 7.54 -4.68 -0.27
N GLN A 68 8.37 -4.32 0.72
CA GLN A 68 8.42 -5.05 1.99
C GLN A 68 7.13 -4.91 2.80
N PHE A 69 6.52 -3.73 2.81
CA PHE A 69 5.21 -3.51 3.42
C PHE A 69 4.13 -4.34 2.73
N ALA A 70 4.07 -4.34 1.39
CA ALA A 70 3.11 -5.14 0.63
C ALA A 70 3.27 -6.64 0.90
N ALA A 71 4.50 -7.12 1.11
CA ALA A 71 4.78 -8.51 1.43
C ALA A 71 4.26 -8.96 2.82
N LEU A 72 3.80 -8.05 3.68
CA LEU A 72 3.12 -8.39 4.93
C LEU A 72 1.68 -8.90 4.71
N PHE A 73 1.10 -8.64 3.53
CA PHE A 73 -0.29 -8.93 3.22
C PHE A 73 -0.40 -10.15 2.30
N HIS A 74 -1.48 -10.92 2.51
CA HIS A 74 -2.01 -11.82 1.50
C HIS A 74 -2.77 -10.98 0.45
N PRO A 75 -2.35 -11.01 -0.84
CA PRO A 75 -3.01 -10.25 -1.89
C PRO A 75 -4.38 -10.85 -2.22
N VAL A 76 -5.36 -9.98 -2.49
CA VAL A 76 -6.72 -10.38 -2.87
C VAL A 76 -7.00 -10.01 -4.33
N CYS A 77 -6.88 -8.74 -4.67
CA CYS A 77 -7.07 -8.26 -6.05
C CYS A 77 -6.35 -6.93 -6.28
N ASP A 78 -6.12 -6.64 -7.56
CA ASP A 78 -5.69 -5.32 -8.02
C ASP A 78 -6.85 -4.60 -8.69
N LEU A 79 -6.86 -3.27 -8.56
CA LEU A 79 -7.86 -2.38 -9.12
C LEU A 79 -7.17 -1.35 -10.03
N PRO A 80 -7.68 -1.08 -11.24
CA PRO A 80 -7.07 -0.17 -12.20
C PRO A 80 -7.34 1.31 -11.85
N PHE A 81 -7.02 1.70 -10.61
CA PHE A 81 -7.29 3.02 -10.05
C PHE A 81 -5.97 3.78 -9.79
N PRO A 82 -5.42 4.47 -10.81
CA PRO A 82 -4.09 5.09 -10.70
C PRO A 82 -4.07 6.36 -9.85
N ALA A 83 -5.22 7.00 -9.60
CA ALA A 83 -5.31 8.34 -9.05
C ALA A 83 -4.51 8.53 -7.75
N GLN A 84 -4.64 7.59 -6.80
CA GLN A 84 -3.92 7.64 -5.53
C GLN A 84 -2.40 7.47 -5.72
N THR A 85 -1.96 6.56 -6.60
CA THR A 85 -0.54 6.40 -6.92
C THR A 85 0.04 7.72 -7.44
N MET A 86 -0.66 8.33 -8.40
CA MET A 86 -0.20 9.56 -9.06
C MET A 86 -0.13 10.73 -8.07
N GLU A 87 -1.17 10.91 -7.25
CA GLU A 87 -1.21 11.93 -6.20
C GLU A 87 -0.07 11.74 -5.19
N ARG A 88 0.13 10.51 -4.70
CA ARG A 88 1.11 10.24 -3.63
C ARG A 88 2.55 10.32 -4.11
N VAL A 89 2.84 10.01 -5.38
CA VAL A 89 4.20 10.04 -5.92
C VAL A 89 4.57 11.39 -6.54
N PHE A 90 3.64 12.06 -7.20
CA PHE A 90 3.91 13.28 -7.96
C PHE A 90 3.28 14.55 -7.36
N GLY A 91 2.30 14.42 -6.46
CA GLY A 91 1.60 15.55 -5.82
C GLY A 91 0.60 16.27 -6.73
N ALA A 92 0.89 16.41 -8.03
CA ALA A 92 0.02 17.04 -9.01
C ALA A 92 0.01 16.27 -10.34
N LYS A 93 -1.12 16.34 -11.05
CA LYS A 93 -1.27 15.71 -12.37
C LYS A 93 -0.64 16.59 -13.46
N CYS A 94 0.25 16.01 -14.25
CA CYS A 94 0.79 16.64 -15.45
C CYS A 94 -0.04 16.27 -16.69
N ARG A 95 -0.06 17.14 -17.71
CA ARG A 95 -0.76 16.87 -18.98
C ARG A 95 -0.08 15.77 -19.80
N ARG A 96 1.26 15.77 -19.82
CA ARG A 96 2.07 14.77 -20.51
C ARG A 96 2.91 14.00 -19.50
N THR A 97 3.19 12.73 -19.78
CA THR A 97 3.96 11.87 -18.88
C THR A 97 5.41 12.36 -18.73
N GLU A 98 5.96 12.97 -19.78
CA GLU A 98 7.31 13.54 -19.83
C GLU A 98 7.49 14.71 -18.86
N ASP A 99 6.40 15.36 -18.44
CA ASP A 99 6.45 16.52 -17.57
C ASP A 99 6.46 16.16 -16.06
N TYR A 100 6.24 14.88 -15.70
CA TYR A 100 6.30 14.46 -14.30
C TYR A 100 7.72 14.63 -13.71
N PRO A 101 7.83 15.01 -12.42
CA PRO A 101 9.12 15.16 -11.77
C PRO A 101 9.85 13.81 -11.66
N ALA A 102 11.17 13.89 -11.49
CA ALA A 102 12.09 12.76 -11.50
C ALA A 102 13.17 12.92 -10.41
N GLU A 103 12.82 13.54 -9.30
CA GLU A 103 13.74 13.93 -8.22
C GLU A 103 14.09 12.73 -7.34
N THR A 104 13.11 11.88 -7.06
CA THR A 104 13.28 10.65 -6.27
C THR A 104 13.43 9.40 -7.15
N ASP A 105 14.00 8.32 -6.58
CA ASP A 105 14.10 7.01 -7.27
C ASP A 105 12.72 6.48 -7.67
N LEU A 106 11.73 6.64 -6.78
CA LEU A 106 10.35 6.23 -7.02
C LEU A 106 9.71 7.02 -8.18
N GLN A 107 9.89 8.35 -8.20
CA GLN A 107 9.40 9.19 -9.29
C GLN A 107 10.02 8.81 -10.64
N ARG A 108 11.34 8.63 -10.70
CA ARG A 108 12.05 8.20 -11.92
C ARG A 108 11.51 6.89 -12.47
N ARG A 109 11.34 5.90 -11.59
CA ARG A 109 10.88 4.55 -11.94
C ARG A 109 9.43 4.53 -12.39
N LEU A 110 8.54 5.19 -11.65
CA LEU A 110 7.13 5.29 -12.03
C LEU A 110 6.97 6.03 -13.36
N LYS A 111 7.71 7.12 -13.57
CA LYS A 111 7.70 7.85 -14.84
C LYS A 111 8.14 6.96 -16.01
N ALA A 112 9.24 6.22 -15.86
CA ALA A 112 9.70 5.28 -16.88
C ALA A 112 8.68 4.17 -17.18
N TYR A 113 8.04 3.63 -16.13
CA TYR A 113 6.98 2.63 -16.26
C TYR A 113 5.78 3.16 -17.05
N LEU A 114 5.33 4.39 -16.75
CA LEU A 114 4.26 5.06 -17.49
C LEU A 114 4.62 5.30 -18.96
N LEU A 115 5.85 5.75 -19.25
CA LEU A 115 6.33 5.95 -20.62
C LEU A 115 6.41 4.64 -21.42
N ALA A 116 6.64 3.52 -20.74
CA ALA A 116 6.61 2.18 -21.34
C ALA A 116 5.18 1.60 -21.51
N GLY A 117 4.13 2.38 -21.20
CA GLY A 117 2.73 1.95 -21.29
C GLY A 117 2.20 1.22 -20.06
N GLY A 118 2.98 1.16 -18.97
CA GLY A 118 2.57 0.60 -17.70
C GLY A 118 1.43 1.39 -17.05
N GLN A 119 0.55 0.69 -16.34
CA GLN A 119 -0.59 1.27 -15.63
C GLN A 119 -0.47 0.99 -14.12
N PRO A 120 -0.34 2.02 -13.27
CA PRO A 120 -0.40 1.84 -11.82
C PRO A 120 -1.85 1.65 -11.36
N GLY A 121 -2.02 1.11 -10.16
CA GLY A 121 -3.33 0.81 -9.61
C GLY A 121 -3.37 0.85 -8.09
N MET A 122 -4.39 0.21 -7.53
CA MET A 122 -4.57 -0.05 -6.12
C MET A 122 -4.52 -1.55 -5.88
N GLY A 123 -4.01 -1.97 -4.74
CA GLY A 123 -4.11 -3.36 -4.30
C GLY A 123 -5.00 -3.48 -3.07
N VAL A 124 -5.66 -4.62 -2.96
CA VAL A 124 -6.42 -5.04 -1.79
C VAL A 124 -5.71 -6.24 -1.17
N GLY A 125 -5.50 -6.21 0.14
CA GLY A 125 -4.85 -7.29 0.87
C GLY A 125 -5.31 -7.41 2.31
N TYR A 126 -5.01 -8.54 2.93
CA TYR A 126 -5.29 -8.78 4.34
C TYR A 126 -4.11 -9.43 5.06
N ILE A 127 -4.10 -9.30 6.39
CA ILE A 127 -3.18 -10.01 7.29
C ILE A 127 -4.03 -10.82 8.25
N GLU A 128 -3.74 -12.10 8.38
CA GLU A 128 -4.43 -12.97 9.35
C GLU A 128 -4.22 -12.47 10.79
N ARG A 129 -5.23 -12.68 11.65
CA ARG A 129 -5.16 -12.35 13.08
C ARG A 129 -4.18 -13.23 13.85
#